data_AF-A0A8M1NVN2-F1
#
_entry.id   AF-A0A8M1NVN2-F1
#
_cell.length_a   1.000
_cell.length_b   1.000
_cell.length_c   1.000
_cell.angle_alpha   90.00
_cell.angle_beta   90.00
_cell.angle_gamma   90.00
#
_symmetry.space_group_name_H-M   'P 1'
#
loop_
_entity.id
_entity.type
_entity.pdbx_description
1 polymer ?
#
loop_
_entity_poly.entity_id
_entity_poly.type
_entity_poly.pdbx_seq_one_letter_code
_entity_poly.pdbx_strand_id
1 'polypeptide(L)'
;MGFSLGFIYLFSYNLLQFCGHTWIFANMTARFLSFGKDAQFGTFYFVAVMMGACQLLSLLELFHIADGFDECRLFPRFMQVIERNVLLFLLISLEEFQSKPIVCVQFYLWNILGLLRYPHRLFCLIGTPYFKMLWVHQTLTIPVYLMSAVTEGISIFLMLPYLSESEGTDSVQPKVPAPMYMYSPYIVMSWILLLVLGSSLTVLLLLKERKENLESWNKKLN
;
A
#
# COMPACT_ATOMS: atom_id res chain seq x y z
N MET A 1 36.00 0.43 -4.64
CA MET A 1 35.18 0.42 -3.40
C MET A 1 33.99 -0.49 -3.69
N GLY A 2 34.08 -1.77 -3.31
CA GLY A 2 32.99 -2.71 -3.58
C GLY A 2 31.79 -2.35 -2.71
N PHE A 3 30.62 -2.21 -3.32
CA PHE A 3 29.39 -2.07 -2.53
C PHE A 3 29.19 -3.32 -1.68
N SER A 4 28.76 -3.16 -0.43
CA SER A 4 28.44 -4.30 0.42
C SER A 4 27.26 -5.08 -0.16
N LEU A 5 27.22 -6.40 0.06
CA LEU A 5 26.12 -7.25 -0.44
C LEU A 5 24.75 -6.75 0.06
N GLY A 6 24.69 -6.32 1.32
CA GLY A 6 23.49 -5.72 1.92
C GLY A 6 23.05 -4.43 1.23
N PHE A 7 23.99 -3.56 0.85
CA PHE A 7 23.67 -2.37 0.05
C PHE A 7 23.09 -2.75 -1.31
N ILE A 8 23.74 -3.66 -2.05
CA ILE A 8 23.29 -4.08 -3.39
C ILE A 8 21.89 -4.69 -3.30
N TYR A 9 21.65 -5.53 -2.30
CA TYR A 9 20.35 -6.15 -2.05
C TYR A 9 19.26 -5.10 -1.78
N LEU A 10 19.48 -4.21 -0.82
CA LEU A 10 18.48 -3.22 -0.43
C LEU A 10 18.26 -2.19 -1.54
N PHE A 11 19.31 -1.80 -2.26
CA PHE A 11 19.20 -0.95 -3.44
C PHE A 11 18.36 -1.62 -4.54
N SER A 12 18.67 -2.86 -4.89
CA SER A 12 17.94 -3.64 -5.90
C SER A 12 16.47 -3.83 -5.52
N TYR A 13 16.19 -4.11 -4.25
CA TYR A 13 14.85 -4.22 -3.71
C TYR A 13 14.04 -2.93 -3.90
N ASN A 14 14.58 -1.80 -3.43
CA ASN A 14 13.89 -0.51 -3.52
C ASN A 14 13.71 -0.07 -4.99
N LEU A 15 14.68 -0.38 -5.85
CA LEU A 15 14.60 -0.11 -7.29
C LEU A 15 13.49 -0.93 -7.95
N LEU A 16 13.43 -2.23 -7.66
CA LEU A 16 12.39 -3.12 -8.20
C LEU A 16 10.99 -2.65 -7.78
N GLN A 17 10.83 -2.32 -6.50
CA GLN A 17 9.57 -1.78 -5.99
C GLN A 17 9.19 -0.45 -6.62
N PHE A 18 10.16 0.47 -6.79
CA PHE A 18 9.92 1.72 -7.50
C PHE A 18 9.47 1.49 -8.95
N CYS A 19 10.15 0.60 -9.68
CA CYS A 19 9.79 0.23 -11.04
C CYS A 19 8.37 -0.37 -11.10
N GLY A 20 8.03 -1.26 -10.18
CA GLY A 20 6.70 -1.88 -10.13
C GLY A 20 5.58 -0.87 -9.91
N HIS A 21 5.73 0.01 -8.91
CA HIS A 21 4.74 1.06 -8.67
C HIS A 21 4.66 2.10 -9.79
N THR A 22 5.79 2.43 -10.41
CA THR A 22 5.81 3.31 -11.60
C THR A 22 5.09 2.68 -12.76
N TRP A 23 5.33 1.39 -13.03
CA TRP A 23 4.67 0.66 -14.10
C TRP A 23 3.16 0.63 -13.89
N ILE A 24 2.70 0.31 -12.67
CA ILE A 24 1.27 0.28 -12.39
C ILE A 24 0.66 1.67 -12.54
N PHE A 25 1.27 2.70 -11.93
CA PHE A 25 0.77 4.07 -12.00
C PHE A 25 0.69 4.59 -13.44
N ALA A 26 1.73 4.35 -14.24
CA ALA A 26 1.77 4.74 -15.65
C ALA A 26 0.71 4.02 -16.47
N ASN A 27 0.54 2.70 -16.28
CA ASN A 27 -0.50 1.93 -16.97
C ASN A 27 -1.90 2.41 -16.60
N MET A 28 -2.17 2.64 -15.31
CA MET A 28 -3.46 3.18 -14.87
C MET A 28 -3.72 4.56 -15.48
N THR A 29 -2.70 5.42 -15.50
CA THR A 29 -2.81 6.79 -16.04
C THR A 29 -3.05 6.77 -17.54
N ALA A 30 -2.27 5.98 -18.29
CA ALA A 30 -2.45 5.81 -19.73
C ALA A 30 -3.86 5.31 -20.07
N ARG A 31 -4.36 4.30 -19.34
CA ARG A 31 -5.72 3.79 -19.55
C ARG A 31 -6.79 4.82 -19.22
N PHE A 32 -6.63 5.56 -18.12
CA PHE A 32 -7.57 6.63 -17.77
C PHE A 32 -7.60 7.72 -18.85
N LEU A 33 -6.45 8.09 -19.42
CA LEU A 33 -6.38 9.07 -20.50
C LEU A 33 -6.96 8.54 -21.83
N SER A 34 -6.80 7.24 -22.13
CA SER A 34 -7.31 6.64 -23.37
C SER A 34 -8.81 6.32 -23.35
N PHE A 35 -9.34 5.84 -22.22
CA PHE A 35 -10.70 5.32 -22.12
C PHE A 35 -11.59 6.12 -21.16
N GLY A 36 -11.05 7.13 -20.46
CA GLY A 36 -11.80 7.92 -19.49
C GLY A 36 -12.39 7.05 -18.38
N LYS A 37 -13.70 7.15 -18.16
CA LYS A 37 -14.41 6.39 -17.12
C LYS A 37 -14.46 4.89 -17.42
N ASP A 38 -14.45 4.50 -18.69
CA ASP A 38 -14.53 3.09 -19.08
C ASP A 38 -13.23 2.33 -18.79
N ALA A 39 -12.14 3.05 -18.50
CA ALA A 39 -10.87 2.46 -18.10
C ALA A 39 -11.02 1.51 -16.90
N GLN A 40 -11.92 1.83 -15.95
CA GLN A 40 -12.09 1.13 -14.68
C GLN A 40 -12.40 -0.37 -14.84
N PHE A 41 -13.19 -0.74 -15.86
CA PHE A 41 -13.65 -2.12 -16.07
C PHE A 41 -12.50 -3.07 -16.39
N GLY A 42 -11.44 -2.59 -17.04
CA GLY A 42 -10.27 -3.40 -17.35
C GLY A 42 -9.09 -3.18 -16.40
N THR A 43 -9.04 -2.05 -15.68
CA THR A 43 -7.84 -1.66 -14.93
C THR A 43 -7.35 -2.75 -13.98
N PHE A 44 -8.26 -3.35 -13.20
CA PHE A 44 -7.89 -4.41 -12.26
C PHE A 44 -7.17 -5.58 -12.96
N TYR A 45 -7.77 -6.12 -14.03
CA TYR A 45 -7.19 -7.22 -14.81
C TYR A 45 -5.76 -6.92 -15.29
N PHE A 46 -5.50 -5.69 -15.75
CA PHE A 46 -4.18 -5.32 -16.27
C PHE A 46 -3.12 -5.09 -15.20
N VAL A 47 -3.48 -4.69 -13.98
CA VAL A 47 -2.49 -4.29 -12.97
C VAL A 47 -2.48 -5.11 -11.69
N ALA A 48 -3.51 -5.93 -11.43
CA ALA A 48 -3.65 -6.66 -10.17
C ALA A 48 -2.51 -7.64 -9.93
N VAL A 49 -2.02 -8.33 -10.97
CA VAL A 49 -0.88 -9.25 -10.84
C VAL A 49 0.38 -8.52 -10.39
N MET A 50 0.69 -7.39 -11.03
CA MET A 50 1.86 -6.59 -10.66
C MET A 50 1.70 -5.95 -9.27
N MET A 51 0.48 -5.49 -8.94
CA MET A 51 0.16 -5.00 -7.60
C MET A 51 0.37 -6.10 -6.55
N GLY A 52 -0.11 -7.32 -6.82
CA GLY A 52 0.11 -8.49 -5.96
C GLY A 52 1.58 -8.81 -5.77
N ALA A 53 2.37 -8.82 -6.85
CA ALA A 53 3.81 -9.02 -6.76
C ALA A 53 4.49 -7.95 -5.88
N CYS A 54 4.16 -6.66 -6.07
CA CYS A 54 4.73 -5.57 -5.28
C CYS A 54 4.32 -5.65 -3.79
N GLN A 55 3.07 -6.01 -3.50
CA GLN A 55 2.57 -6.15 -2.14
C GLN A 55 3.16 -7.37 -1.40
N LEU A 56 3.33 -8.50 -2.10
CA LEU A 56 4.02 -9.67 -1.57
C LEU A 56 5.50 -9.37 -1.31
N LEU A 57 6.16 -8.69 -2.25
CA LEU A 57 7.54 -8.23 -2.05
C LEU A 57 7.65 -7.26 -0.85
N SER A 58 6.60 -6.50 -0.55
CA SER A 58 6.58 -5.60 0.62
C SER A 58 6.62 -6.35 1.96
N LEU A 59 6.36 -7.66 2.00
CA LEU A 59 6.58 -8.49 3.19
C LEU A 59 8.07 -8.57 3.54
N LEU A 60 8.97 -8.45 2.57
CA LEU A 60 10.42 -8.45 2.81
C LEU A 60 10.86 -7.29 3.70
N GLU A 61 10.11 -6.18 3.70
CA GLU A 61 10.41 -5.02 4.54
C GLU A 61 10.26 -5.32 6.02
N LEU A 62 9.41 -6.30 6.38
CA LEU A 62 9.28 -6.74 7.77
C LEU A 62 10.57 -7.41 8.24
N PHE A 63 11.21 -8.19 7.36
CA PHE A 63 12.52 -8.79 7.63
C PHE A 63 13.62 -7.71 7.65
N HIS A 64 13.59 -6.73 6.73
CA HIS A 64 14.56 -5.63 6.74
C HIS A 64 14.54 -4.88 8.07
N ILE A 65 13.35 -4.60 8.61
CA ILE A 65 13.22 -3.95 9.91
C ILE A 65 13.63 -4.88 11.05
N ALA A 66 13.20 -6.15 11.02
CA ALA A 66 13.52 -7.13 12.08
C ALA A 66 15.02 -7.38 12.21
N ASP A 67 15.73 -7.44 11.08
CA ASP A 67 17.19 -7.65 11.02
C ASP A 67 17.98 -6.35 11.26
N GLY A 68 17.31 -5.21 11.44
CA GLY A 68 17.93 -3.92 11.71
C GLY A 68 18.52 -3.21 10.49
N PHE A 69 18.18 -3.63 9.27
CA PHE A 69 18.53 -2.90 8.05
C PHE A 69 17.76 -1.58 7.89
N ASP A 70 16.64 -1.43 8.58
CA ASP A 70 15.78 -0.25 8.54
C ASP A 70 15.36 0.15 9.96
N GLU A 71 15.61 1.41 10.36
CA GLU A 71 15.30 1.92 11.71
C GLU A 71 13.80 2.19 11.93
N CYS A 72 12.96 1.86 10.95
CA CYS A 72 11.51 1.98 11.05
C CYS A 72 10.93 1.12 12.18
N ARG A 73 9.79 1.53 12.73
CA ARG A 73 9.06 0.74 13.73
C ARG A 73 8.38 -0.45 13.04
N LEU A 74 8.67 -1.67 13.51
CA LEU A 74 8.14 -2.90 12.94
C LEU A 74 6.62 -2.99 12.98
N PHE A 75 5.99 -2.65 14.11
CA PHE A 75 4.56 -2.85 14.32
C PHE A 75 3.65 -2.04 13.37
N PRO A 76 3.84 -0.71 13.20
CA PRO A 76 3.08 0.06 12.20
C PRO A 76 3.29 -0.45 10.78
N ARG A 77 4.53 -0.83 10.43
CA ARG A 77 4.84 -1.39 9.10
C ARG A 77 4.11 -2.71 8.88
N PHE A 78 4.13 -3.58 9.87
CA PHE A 78 3.43 -4.85 9.87
C PHE A 78 1.93 -4.67 9.62
N MET A 79 1.27 -3.81 10.41
CA MET A 79 -0.16 -3.53 10.22
C MET A 79 -0.45 -3.04 8.81
N GLN A 80 0.30 -2.06 8.32
CA GLN A 80 0.09 -1.52 6.97
C GLN A 80 0.28 -2.57 5.85
N VAL A 81 1.28 -3.45 5.97
CA VAL A 81 1.54 -4.48 4.95
C VAL A 81 0.46 -5.55 4.98
N ILE A 82 0.04 -6.01 6.18
CA ILE A 82 -1.00 -7.01 6.33
C ILE A 82 -2.35 -6.47 5.84
N GLU A 83 -2.78 -5.29 6.30
CA GLU A 83 -4.04 -4.65 5.91
C GLU A 83 -4.20 -4.60 4.38
N ARG A 84 -3.18 -4.09 3.68
CA ARG A 84 -3.18 -3.99 2.22
C ARG A 84 -3.24 -5.34 1.52
N ASN A 85 -2.47 -6.32 2.00
CA ASN A 85 -2.43 -7.67 1.40
C ASN A 85 -3.78 -8.39 1.60
N VAL A 86 -4.40 -8.26 2.78
CA VAL A 86 -5.72 -8.86 3.02
C VAL A 86 -6.78 -8.17 2.16
N LEU A 87 -6.76 -6.83 2.03
CA LEU A 87 -7.66 -6.13 1.12
C LEU A 87 -7.47 -6.59 -0.33
N LEU A 88 -6.22 -6.66 -0.80
CA LEU A 88 -5.93 -7.11 -2.17
C LEU A 88 -6.42 -8.54 -2.40
N PHE A 89 -6.22 -9.44 -1.43
CA PHE A 89 -6.73 -10.80 -1.51
C PHE A 89 -8.25 -10.85 -1.65
N LEU A 90 -8.99 -10.01 -0.91
CA LEU A 90 -10.44 -9.89 -1.10
C LEU A 90 -10.83 -9.37 -2.46
N LEU A 91 -10.16 -8.33 -2.95
CA LEU A 91 -10.43 -7.78 -4.27
C LEU A 91 -10.19 -8.82 -5.37
N ILE A 92 -9.14 -9.64 -5.25
CA ILE A 92 -8.88 -10.76 -6.18
C ILE A 92 -9.99 -11.81 -6.10
N SER A 93 -10.52 -12.08 -4.90
CA SER A 93 -11.57 -13.09 -4.69
C SER A 93 -12.96 -12.64 -5.17
N LEU A 94 -13.23 -11.34 -5.19
CA LEU A 94 -14.54 -10.77 -5.53
C LEU A 94 -14.54 -10.15 -6.94
N GLU A 95 -14.64 -10.98 -7.98
CA GLU A 95 -14.59 -10.57 -9.39
C GLU A 95 -15.58 -9.43 -9.73
N GLU A 96 -16.80 -9.49 -9.21
CA GLU A 96 -17.83 -8.46 -9.45
C GLU A 96 -17.46 -7.08 -8.88
N PHE A 97 -16.68 -7.06 -7.79
CA PHE A 97 -16.27 -5.83 -7.12
C PHE A 97 -15.05 -5.17 -7.80
N GLN A 98 -14.26 -5.93 -8.56
CA GLN A 98 -13.02 -5.46 -9.19
C GLN A 98 -13.23 -4.27 -10.15
N SER A 99 -14.41 -4.19 -10.78
CA SER A 99 -14.76 -3.13 -11.73
C SER A 99 -15.22 -1.82 -11.08
N LYS A 100 -15.39 -1.79 -9.74
CA LYS A 100 -15.88 -0.61 -9.04
C LYS A 100 -14.85 0.53 -9.06
N PRO A 101 -15.29 1.79 -9.19
CA PRO A 101 -14.38 2.94 -9.23
C PRO A 101 -13.50 3.04 -7.99
N ILE A 102 -14.01 2.62 -6.82
CA ILE A 102 -13.25 2.67 -5.57
C ILE A 102 -12.00 1.79 -5.60
N VAL A 103 -12.03 0.65 -6.31
CA VAL A 103 -10.88 -0.24 -6.48
C VAL A 103 -9.79 0.45 -7.30
N CYS A 104 -10.20 1.15 -8.37
CA CYS A 104 -9.29 1.94 -9.19
C CYS A 104 -8.63 3.06 -8.36
N VAL A 105 -9.42 3.79 -7.56
CA VAL A 105 -8.91 4.83 -6.65
C VAL A 105 -7.94 4.25 -5.62
N GLN A 106 -8.28 3.11 -5.00
CA GLN A 106 -7.44 2.44 -4.02
C GLN A 106 -6.08 2.06 -4.62
N PHE A 107 -6.10 1.47 -5.82
CA PHE A 107 -4.86 1.11 -6.52
C PHE A 107 -4.02 2.34 -6.86
N TYR A 108 -4.63 3.44 -7.29
CA TYR A 108 -3.91 4.70 -7.50
C TYR A 108 -3.22 5.19 -6.22
N LEU A 109 -3.95 5.27 -5.11
CA LEU A 109 -3.41 5.76 -3.84
C LEU A 109 -2.26 4.88 -3.32
N TRP A 110 -2.42 3.56 -3.40
CA TRP A 110 -1.37 2.61 -3.08
C TRP A 110 -0.10 2.78 -3.90
N ASN A 111 -0.23 3.08 -5.19
CA ASN A 111 0.93 3.33 -6.06
C ASN A 111 1.57 4.69 -5.80
N ILE A 112 0.78 5.73 -5.55
CA ILE A 112 1.32 7.06 -5.18
C ILE A 112 2.14 6.93 -3.89
N LEU A 113 1.66 6.19 -2.89
CA LEU A 113 2.43 5.90 -1.67
C LEU A 113 3.75 5.17 -1.98
N GLY A 114 3.73 4.20 -2.90
CA GLY A 114 4.95 3.53 -3.38
C GLY A 114 5.93 4.51 -4.06
N LEU A 115 5.43 5.36 -4.95
CA LEU A 115 6.21 6.37 -5.67
C LEU A 115 6.79 7.45 -4.76
N LEU A 116 6.15 7.74 -3.61
CA LEU A 116 6.71 8.66 -2.61
C LEU A 116 7.76 7.96 -1.74
N ARG A 117 7.59 6.67 -1.43
CA ARG A 117 8.43 5.92 -0.49
C ARG A 117 9.74 5.44 -1.11
N TYR A 118 9.67 4.69 -2.21
CA TYR A 118 10.85 3.95 -2.69
C TYR A 118 11.93 4.83 -3.28
N PRO A 119 11.60 5.91 -4.03
CA PRO A 119 12.59 6.90 -4.39
C PRO A 119 13.28 7.46 -3.14
N HIS A 120 12.53 7.85 -2.11
CA HIS A 120 13.12 8.43 -0.91
C HIS A 120 14.13 7.45 -0.27
N ARG A 121 13.76 6.17 -0.15
CA ARG A 121 14.65 5.12 0.33
C ARG A 121 15.91 4.96 -0.53
N LEU A 122 15.80 4.99 -1.86
CA LEU A 122 16.96 4.93 -2.77
C LEU A 122 17.94 6.08 -2.55
N PHE A 123 17.44 7.31 -2.40
CA PHE A 123 18.30 8.47 -2.14
C PHE A 123 18.94 8.45 -0.75
N CYS A 124 18.22 7.95 0.27
CA CYS A 124 18.79 7.70 1.58
C CYS A 124 19.95 6.69 1.51
N LEU A 125 19.82 5.63 0.72
CA LEU A 125 20.89 4.63 0.54
C LEU A 125 22.12 5.22 -0.16
N ILE A 126 21.94 6.03 -1.20
CA ILE A 126 23.05 6.69 -1.92
C ILE A 126 23.71 7.79 -1.07
N GLY A 127 23.13 8.16 0.08
CA GLY A 127 23.68 9.20 0.95
C GLY A 127 23.44 10.63 0.42
N THR A 128 22.50 10.80 -0.51
CA THR A 128 22.14 12.10 -1.10
C THR A 128 20.69 12.48 -0.76
N PRO A 129 20.32 12.62 0.54
CA PRO A 129 18.99 13.06 0.91
C PRO A 129 18.79 14.51 0.46
N TYR A 130 18.05 14.70 -0.64
CA TYR A 130 17.75 16.03 -1.16
C TYR A 130 16.55 16.63 -0.42
N PHE A 131 16.71 17.83 0.16
CA PHE A 131 15.69 18.45 1.01
C PHE A 131 14.29 18.49 0.38
N LYS A 132 14.18 18.88 -0.90
CA LYS A 132 12.88 18.94 -1.57
C LYS A 132 12.21 17.56 -1.64
N MET A 133 13.01 16.51 -1.82
CA MET A 133 12.49 15.16 -1.89
C MET A 133 12.01 14.67 -0.53
N LEU A 134 12.80 14.90 0.52
CA LEU A 134 12.39 14.61 1.90
C LEU A 134 11.10 15.37 2.23
N TRP A 135 11.02 16.64 1.85
CA TRP A 135 9.83 17.46 2.07
C TRP A 135 8.60 16.92 1.33
N VAL A 136 8.75 16.56 0.05
CA VAL A 136 7.67 15.96 -0.76
C VAL A 136 7.22 14.63 -0.15
N HIS A 137 8.16 13.75 0.19
CA HIS A 137 7.88 12.48 0.84
C HIS A 137 7.10 12.68 2.14
N GLN A 138 7.65 13.47 3.07
CA GLN A 138 7.05 13.69 4.39
C GLN A 138 5.72 14.44 4.33
N THR A 139 5.53 15.34 3.36
CA THR A 139 4.32 16.17 3.25
C THR A 139 3.20 15.49 2.47
N LEU A 140 3.50 14.80 1.36
CA LEU A 140 2.46 14.16 0.53
C LEU A 140 2.08 12.76 1.03
N THR A 141 2.97 12.05 1.72
CA THR A 141 2.65 10.70 2.21
C THR A 141 1.51 10.74 3.22
N ILE A 142 1.45 11.76 4.09
CA ILE A 142 0.42 11.89 5.13
C ILE A 142 -1.00 11.99 4.54
N PRO A 143 -1.33 12.99 3.67
CA PRO A 143 -2.68 13.11 3.11
C PRO A 143 -3.03 11.93 2.20
N VAL A 144 -2.08 11.43 1.39
CA VAL A 144 -2.34 10.28 0.51
C VAL A 144 -2.61 9.02 1.33
N TYR A 145 -1.90 8.82 2.44
CA TYR A 145 -2.14 7.69 3.35
C TYR A 145 -3.50 7.80 4.03
N LEU A 146 -3.87 8.98 4.51
CA LEU A 146 -5.19 9.21 5.11
C LEU A 146 -6.31 8.91 4.09
N MET A 147 -6.18 9.39 2.86
CA MET A 147 -7.12 9.07 1.79
C MET A 147 -7.18 7.57 1.52
N SER A 148 -6.02 6.89 1.47
CA SER A 148 -5.93 5.44 1.25
C SER A 148 -6.62 4.64 2.35
N ALA A 149 -6.49 5.05 3.61
CA ALA A 149 -7.13 4.39 4.73
C ALA A 149 -8.66 4.57 4.68
N VAL A 150 -9.14 5.76 4.32
CA VAL A 150 -10.57 6.02 4.14
C VAL A 150 -11.14 5.18 3.00
N THR A 151 -10.48 5.15 1.84
CA THR A 151 -10.94 4.35 0.70
C THR A 151 -10.89 2.86 0.97
N GLU A 152 -9.96 2.39 1.80
CA GLU A 152 -9.90 1.01 2.28
C GLU A 152 -11.10 0.67 3.16
N GLY A 153 -11.40 1.50 4.17
CA GLY A 153 -12.56 1.31 5.03
C GLY A 153 -13.88 1.32 4.26
N ILE A 154 -14.04 2.24 3.29
CA ILE A 154 -15.22 2.28 2.42
C ILE A 154 -15.26 1.03 1.52
N SER A 155 -14.12 0.58 1.00
CA SER A 155 -14.06 -0.64 0.17
C SER A 155 -14.53 -1.86 0.97
N ILE A 156 -14.05 -2.04 2.20
CA ILE A 156 -14.48 -3.12 3.10
C ILE A 156 -15.99 -3.05 3.34
N PHE A 157 -16.51 -1.86 3.67
CA PHE A 157 -17.94 -1.67 3.88
C PHE A 157 -18.79 -1.99 2.64
N LEU A 158 -18.34 -1.58 1.46
CA LEU A 158 -19.06 -1.84 0.20
C LEU A 158 -18.91 -3.28 -0.30
N MET A 159 -17.88 -4.01 0.13
CA MET A 159 -17.71 -5.44 -0.19
C MET A 159 -18.61 -6.35 0.65
N LEU A 160 -19.12 -5.88 1.79
CA LEU A 160 -20.02 -6.64 2.67
C LEU A 160 -21.17 -7.39 1.95
N PRO A 161 -22.01 -6.74 1.13
CA PRO A 161 -23.09 -7.44 0.43
C PRO A 161 -22.57 -8.49 -0.57
N TYR A 162 -21.47 -8.19 -1.26
CA TYR A 162 -20.86 -9.10 -2.24
C TYR A 162 -20.28 -10.35 -1.61
N LEU A 163 -19.72 -10.21 -0.41
CA LEU A 163 -19.38 -11.38 0.37
C LEU A 163 -20.67 -12.20 0.55
N SER A 164 -21.75 -11.62 1.10
CA SER A 164 -22.91 -12.42 1.53
C SER A 164 -23.56 -13.23 0.39
N GLU A 165 -23.53 -12.70 -0.83
CA GLU A 165 -24.03 -13.38 -2.03
C GLU A 165 -23.12 -14.53 -2.51
N SER A 166 -21.80 -14.38 -2.34
CA SER A 166 -20.82 -15.42 -2.68
C SER A 166 -20.98 -16.68 -1.82
N GLU A 167 -21.42 -16.56 -0.56
CA GLU A 167 -21.73 -17.71 0.30
C GLU A 167 -22.98 -18.47 -0.17
N GLY A 168 -24.03 -17.76 -0.58
CA GLY A 168 -25.31 -18.35 -0.97
C GLY A 168 -25.29 -19.09 -2.31
N THR A 169 -24.37 -18.72 -3.21
CA THR A 169 -24.34 -19.23 -4.59
C THR A 169 -23.47 -20.49 -4.74
N ASP A 170 -22.42 -20.65 -3.93
CA ASP A 170 -21.37 -21.67 -4.14
C ASP A 170 -21.33 -22.77 -3.07
N SER A 171 -22.49 -23.40 -2.80
CA SER A 171 -22.51 -24.72 -2.12
C SER A 171 -21.81 -25.83 -2.92
N VAL A 172 -21.29 -25.53 -4.11
CA VAL A 172 -20.48 -26.43 -4.94
C VAL A 172 -19.14 -25.76 -5.24
N GLN A 173 -18.16 -26.06 -4.40
CA GLN A 173 -16.75 -25.66 -4.43
C GLN A 173 -16.41 -24.32 -3.74
N PRO A 174 -15.79 -24.37 -2.55
CA PRO A 174 -15.21 -23.17 -1.95
C PRO A 174 -14.01 -22.75 -2.78
N LYS A 175 -14.19 -21.79 -3.70
CA LYS A 175 -13.08 -21.12 -4.40
C LYS A 175 -12.17 -20.35 -3.45
N VAL A 176 -12.56 -20.22 -2.18
CA VAL A 176 -11.85 -19.44 -1.16
C VAL A 176 -11.68 -20.31 0.10
N PRO A 177 -10.49 -20.37 0.72
CA PRO A 177 -10.31 -21.01 2.03
C PRO A 177 -10.77 -20.14 3.22
N ALA A 178 -11.30 -18.95 2.97
CA ALA A 178 -11.70 -17.98 4.00
C ALA A 178 -13.22 -17.64 4.12
N PRO A 179 -14.18 -18.28 3.43
CA PRO A 179 -15.56 -17.78 3.40
C PRO A 179 -16.22 -17.88 4.77
N MET A 180 -15.95 -18.94 5.53
CA MET A 180 -16.72 -19.23 6.74
C MET A 180 -16.58 -18.20 7.88
N TYR A 181 -15.56 -17.33 7.84
CA TYR A 181 -15.28 -16.40 8.94
C TYR A 181 -15.52 -14.92 8.62
N MET A 182 -15.55 -14.48 7.37
CA MET A 182 -15.65 -13.03 7.09
C MET A 182 -17.06 -12.45 7.19
N TYR A 183 -18.10 -13.29 7.25
CA TYR A 183 -19.50 -12.85 7.27
C TYR A 183 -19.98 -12.21 8.55
N SER A 184 -19.34 -12.57 9.66
CA SER A 184 -19.76 -12.06 10.95
C SER A 184 -19.58 -10.54 10.96
N PRO A 185 -20.64 -9.73 11.14
CA PRO A 185 -20.51 -8.28 11.21
C PRO A 185 -19.50 -7.87 12.28
N TYR A 186 -19.34 -8.68 13.33
CA TYR A 186 -18.32 -8.51 14.36
C TYR A 186 -16.89 -8.58 13.80
N ILE A 187 -16.61 -9.47 12.84
CA ILE A 187 -15.28 -9.59 12.24
C ILE A 187 -15.00 -8.39 11.34
N VAL A 188 -15.98 -7.96 10.56
CA VAL A 188 -15.84 -6.76 9.72
C VAL A 188 -15.67 -5.51 10.58
N MET A 189 -16.45 -5.36 11.65
CA MET A 189 -16.27 -4.28 12.63
C MET A 189 -14.90 -4.36 13.28
N SER A 190 -14.43 -5.56 13.65
CA SER A 190 -13.09 -5.74 14.22
C SER A 190 -11.99 -5.32 13.25
N TRP A 191 -12.15 -5.59 11.96
CA TRP A 191 -11.19 -5.22 10.93
C TRP A 191 -11.23 -3.71 10.64
N ILE A 192 -12.41 -3.10 10.55
CA ILE A 192 -12.53 -1.64 10.44
C ILE A 192 -11.91 -0.96 11.66
N LEU A 193 -12.14 -1.48 12.87
CA LEU A 193 -11.52 -0.96 14.10
C LEU A 193 -9.99 -1.09 14.05
N LEU A 194 -9.49 -2.25 13.61
CA LEU A 194 -8.05 -2.49 13.47
C LEU A 194 -7.44 -1.53 12.44
N LEU A 195 -8.11 -1.29 11.32
CA LEU A 195 -7.71 -0.33 10.30
C LEU A 195 -7.69 1.10 10.84
N VAL A 196 -8.73 1.52 11.57
CA VAL A 196 -8.78 2.86 12.18
C VAL A 196 -7.65 3.03 13.20
N LEU A 197 -7.39 2.02 14.03
CA LEU A 197 -6.30 2.04 15.00
C LEU A 197 -4.92 2.06 14.32
N GLY A 198 -4.70 1.15 13.37
CA GLY A 198 -3.45 1.02 12.61
C GLY A 198 -3.14 2.29 11.81
N SER A 199 -4.13 2.84 11.13
CA SER A 199 -3.99 4.09 10.37
C SER A 199 -3.77 5.30 11.27
N SER A 200 -4.50 5.43 12.38
CA SER A 200 -4.30 6.53 13.34
C SER A 200 -2.89 6.51 13.93
N LEU A 201 -2.41 5.35 14.34
CA LEU A 201 -1.04 5.18 14.84
C LEU A 201 0.00 5.54 13.77
N THR A 202 -0.20 5.08 12.54
CA THR A 202 0.71 5.36 11.42
C THR A 202 0.75 6.86 11.10
N VAL A 203 -0.39 7.54 11.06
CA VAL A 203 -0.46 9.00 10.84
C VAL A 203 0.26 9.76 11.95
N LEU A 204 0.05 9.40 13.21
CA LEU A 204 0.74 10.04 14.34
C LEU A 204 2.26 9.88 14.24
N LEU A 205 2.73 8.71 13.81
CA LEU A 205 4.16 8.46 13.62
C LEU A 205 4.73 9.24 12.44
N LEU A 206 4.04 9.30 11.31
CA LEU A 206 4.46 10.11 10.16
C LEU A 206 4.51 11.60 10.51
N LEU A 207 3.55 12.10 11.30
CA LEU A 207 3.57 13.48 11.79
C LEU A 207 4.76 13.75 12.72
N LYS A 208 5.08 12.80 13.61
CA LYS A 208 6.25 12.89 14.49
C LYS A 208 7.55 12.87 13.69
N GLU A 209 7.69 11.94 12.75
CA GLU A 209 8.87 11.81 11.89
C GLU A 209 9.09 13.07 11.05
N ARG A 210 8.01 13.62 10.47
CA ARG A 210 8.08 14.91 9.75
C ARG A 210 8.63 16.02 10.63
N LYS A 211 8.17 16.12 11.89
CA LYS A 211 8.64 17.15 12.82
C LYS A 211 10.12 16.99 13.12
N GLU A 212 10.56 15.77 13.47
CA GLU A 212 11.96 15.47 13.79
C GLU A 212 12.90 15.70 12.59
N ASN A 213 12.48 15.27 11.39
CA ASN A 213 13.26 15.45 10.17
C ASN A 213 13.38 16.93 9.77
N LEU A 214 12.31 17.71 9.87
CA LEU A 214 12.37 19.15 9.56
C LEU A 214 13.19 19.94 10.60
N GLU A 215 13.06 19.61 11.89
CA GLU A 215 13.86 20.23 12.95
C GLU A 215 15.34 19.91 12.82
N SER A 216 15.70 18.66 12.52
CA SER A 216 17.10 18.25 12.32
C SER A 216 17.73 18.94 11.11
N TRP A 217 16.97 19.16 10.03
CA TRP A 217 17.43 19.91 8.86
C TRP A 217 17.57 21.41 9.14
N ASN A 218 16.62 22.04 9.84
CA ASN A 218 16.74 23.44 10.23
C ASN A 218 17.99 23.68 11.09
N LYS A 219 18.35 22.74 11.97
CA LYS A 219 19.59 22.78 12.75
C LYS A 219 20.87 22.59 11.92
N LYS A 220 20.80 21.99 10.73
CA LYS A 220 21.95 21.84 9.81
C LYS A 220 22.16 23.07 8.92
N LEU A 221 21.11 23.89 8.75
CA LEU A 221 21.15 25.11 7.95
C LEU A 221 21.57 26.35 8.76
N ASN A 222 21.31 26.36 10.07
CA ASN A 222 21.79 27.36 11.03
C ASN A 222 23.17 26.98 11.58
#